data_AF-A0A238W1D1-F1
#
_entry.id   AF-A0A238W1D1-F1
#
_cell.length_a   1.000
_cell.length_b   1.000
_cell.length_c   1.000
_cell.angle_alpha   90.00
_cell.angle_beta   90.00
_cell.angle_gamma   90.00
#
_symmetry.space_group_name_H-M   'P 1'
#
loop_
_entity.id
_entity.type
_entity.pdbx_description
1 polymer ?
#
loop_
_entity_poly.entity_id
_entity_poly.type
_entity_poly.pdbx_seq_one_letter_code
_entity_poly.pdbx_strand_id
1 'polypeptide(L)'
;MSTSPVGSPEEGQLSENEFRDRLRELPPSAKLVAKVLEGEAPLSQGGLAEESLLPDRTVRYALNRLEEEGLVESRYSFKDARKQVYFLTV
;
A
#
# COMPACT_ATOMS: atom_id res chain seq x y z
N MET A 1 -32.68 22.98 8.03
CA MET A 1 -31.61 22.51 8.94
C MET A 1 -30.56 21.86 8.08
N SER A 2 -29.38 22.48 8.01
CA SER A 2 -28.22 21.98 7.30
C SER A 2 -27.62 20.79 8.05
N THR A 3 -27.34 19.72 7.34
CA THR A 3 -26.28 18.78 7.72
C THR A 3 -25.33 18.72 6.54
N SER A 4 -24.06 19.00 6.83
CA SER A 4 -22.91 19.12 5.95
C SER A 4 -22.78 17.98 4.92
N PRO A 5 -22.14 18.22 3.76
CA PRO A 5 -21.91 17.16 2.81
C PRO A 5 -20.94 16.14 3.42
N VAL A 6 -21.29 14.88 3.21
CA VAL A 6 -20.42 13.70 3.28
C VAL A 6 -19.07 14.06 2.67
N GLY A 7 -17.98 13.85 3.43
CA GLY A 7 -16.61 13.93 2.92
C GLY A 7 -16.49 13.07 1.68
N SER A 8 -15.95 13.64 0.62
CA SER A 8 -15.83 12.96 -0.67
C SER A 8 -14.90 11.75 -0.51
N PRO A 9 -15.22 10.58 -1.12
CA PRO A 9 -14.36 9.39 -1.08
C PRO A 9 -12.99 9.59 -1.73
N GLU A 10 -12.76 10.74 -2.36
CA GLU A 10 -11.56 11.11 -3.11
C GLU A 10 -10.43 11.68 -2.23
N GLU A 11 -10.65 11.94 -0.93
CA GLU A 11 -9.63 12.58 -0.06
C GLU A 11 -8.40 11.69 0.21
N GLY A 12 -8.46 10.40 -0.14
CA GLY A 12 -7.38 9.42 0.07
C GLY A 12 -6.76 8.85 -1.20
N GLN A 13 -7.25 9.13 -2.41
CA GLN A 13 -6.67 8.56 -3.64
C GLN A 13 -5.67 9.52 -4.30
N LEU A 14 -4.44 9.06 -4.50
CA LEU A 14 -3.40 9.78 -5.23
C LEU A 14 -3.71 9.75 -6.73
N SER A 15 -3.43 10.85 -7.43
CA SER A 15 -3.42 10.79 -8.89
C SER A 15 -2.30 9.85 -9.38
N GLU A 16 -2.52 9.21 -10.51
CA GLU A 16 -1.55 8.23 -11.04
C GLU A 16 -0.16 8.85 -11.29
N ASN A 17 -0.10 10.13 -11.67
CA ASN A 17 1.17 10.83 -11.86
C ASN A 17 1.89 11.09 -10.53
N GLU A 18 1.18 11.58 -9.51
CA GLU A 18 1.76 11.80 -8.18
C GLU A 18 2.27 10.50 -7.56
N PHE A 19 1.51 9.42 -7.69
CA PHE A 19 1.93 8.09 -7.25
C PHE A 19 3.24 7.67 -7.92
N ARG A 20 3.33 7.78 -9.25
CA ARG A 20 4.53 7.41 -10.00
C ARG A 20 5.74 8.27 -9.62
N ASP A 21 5.56 9.57 -9.43
CA ASP A 21 6.66 10.48 -9.10
C ASP A 21 7.21 10.20 -7.70
N ARG A 22 6.36 9.98 -6.70
CA ARG A 22 6.80 9.57 -5.36
C ARG A 22 7.44 8.19 -5.36
N LEU A 23 6.88 7.24 -6.10
CA LEU A 23 7.43 5.88 -6.20
C LEU A 23 8.82 5.85 -6.86
N ARG A 24 9.12 6.75 -7.80
CA ARG A 24 10.42 6.82 -8.48
C ARG A 24 11.58 7.07 -7.51
N GLU A 25 11.36 7.91 -6.51
CA GLU A 25 12.35 8.29 -5.50
C GLU A 25 12.62 7.18 -4.45
N LEU A 26 11.77 6.15 -4.41
CA LEU A 26 11.89 5.06 -3.45
C LEU A 26 12.92 3.99 -3.86
N PRO A 27 13.47 3.25 -2.87
CA PRO A 27 14.44 2.19 -3.12
C PRO A 27 13.83 1.04 -3.95
N PRO A 28 14.66 0.24 -4.64
CA PRO A 28 14.19 -0.86 -5.51
C PRO A 28 13.25 -1.85 -4.82
N SER A 29 13.50 -2.17 -3.54
CA SER A 29 12.65 -3.08 -2.78
C SER A 29 11.22 -2.55 -2.61
N ALA A 30 11.06 -1.24 -2.37
CA ALA A 30 9.74 -0.60 -2.26
C ALA A 30 9.01 -0.59 -3.61
N LYS A 31 9.74 -0.28 -4.69
CA LYS A 31 9.20 -0.33 -6.05
C LYS A 31 8.71 -1.73 -6.43
N LEU A 32 9.48 -2.77 -6.07
CA LEU A 32 9.08 -4.16 -6.31
C LEU A 32 7.83 -4.53 -5.52
N VAL A 33 7.75 -4.18 -4.23
CA VAL A 33 6.56 -4.44 -3.40
C VAL A 33 5.32 -3.73 -3.97
N ALA A 34 5.46 -2.47 -4.39
CA ALA A 34 4.38 -1.75 -5.06
C ALA A 34 3.94 -2.45 -6.35
N LYS A 35 4.89 -2.95 -7.15
CA LYS A 35 4.58 -3.70 -8.37
C LYS A 35 3.83 -5.00 -8.12
N VAL A 36 4.18 -5.71 -7.05
CA VAL A 36 3.46 -6.93 -6.63
C VAL A 36 2.02 -6.59 -6.20
N LEU A 37 1.84 -5.51 -5.42
CA LEU A 37 0.50 -5.06 -5.02
C LEU A 37 -0.37 -4.62 -6.21
N GLU A 38 0.21 -4.04 -7.25
CA GLU A 38 -0.50 -3.68 -8.48
C GLU A 38 -1.17 -4.89 -9.15
N GLY A 39 -0.56 -6.08 -9.05
CA GLY A 39 -1.09 -7.31 -9.66
C GLY A 39 -2.02 -8.11 -8.74
N GLU A 40 -1.73 -8.16 -7.44
CA GLU A 40 -2.28 -9.20 -6.55
C GLU A 40 -2.88 -8.68 -5.24
N ALA A 41 -3.05 -7.36 -5.09
CA ALA A 41 -3.66 -6.80 -3.89
C ALA A 41 -5.10 -7.34 -3.63
N PRO A 42 -5.51 -7.46 -2.36
CA PRO A 42 -4.75 -7.14 -1.15
C PRO A 42 -3.89 -8.31 -0.64
N LEU A 43 -2.62 -8.03 -0.31
CA LEU A 43 -1.69 -9.03 0.23
C LEU A 43 -1.29 -8.73 1.66
N SER A 44 -1.08 -9.79 2.46
CA SER A 44 -0.46 -9.67 3.79
C SER A 44 1.05 -9.49 3.68
N GLN A 45 1.73 -9.07 4.77
CA GLN A 45 3.19 -8.96 4.78
C GLN A 45 3.88 -10.28 4.36
N GLY A 46 3.36 -11.43 4.81
CA GLY A 46 3.89 -12.74 4.43
C GLY A 46 3.62 -13.10 2.96
N GLY A 47 2.44 -12.75 2.45
CA GLY A 47 2.13 -12.94 1.01
C GLY A 47 3.01 -12.08 0.13
N LEU A 48 3.30 -10.84 0.55
CA LEU A 48 4.27 -9.99 -0.15
C LEU A 48 5.68 -10.58 -0.13
N ALA A 49 6.10 -11.22 0.96
CA ALA A 49 7.39 -11.90 1.02
C ALA A 49 7.46 -13.09 0.06
N GLU A 50 6.38 -13.86 -0.03
CA GLU A 50 6.26 -14.99 -0.96
C GLU A 50 6.31 -14.53 -2.42
N GLU A 51 5.46 -13.58 -2.83
CA GLU A 51 5.35 -13.14 -4.23
C GLU A 51 6.55 -12.31 -4.69
N SER A 52 7.12 -11.47 -3.82
CA SER A 52 8.29 -10.66 -4.19
C SER A 52 9.63 -11.40 -4.06
N LEU A 53 9.62 -12.60 -3.46
CA LEU A 53 10.83 -13.35 -3.07
C LEU A 53 11.80 -12.55 -2.19
N LEU A 54 11.31 -11.53 -1.49
CA LEU A 54 12.08 -10.73 -0.56
C LEU A 54 12.02 -11.32 0.85
N PRO A 55 13.10 -11.23 1.64
CA PRO A 55 13.02 -11.56 3.07
C PRO A 55 12.02 -10.67 3.81
N ASP A 56 11.35 -11.21 4.84
CA ASP A 56 10.34 -10.51 5.64
C ASP A 56 10.78 -9.12 6.13
N ARG A 57 12.05 -9.00 6.53
CA ARG A 57 12.63 -7.73 7.00
C ARG A 57 12.66 -6.68 5.90
N THR A 58 12.96 -7.10 4.67
CA THR A 58 13.00 -6.22 3.50
C THR A 58 11.60 -5.82 3.07
N VAL A 59 10.63 -6.74 3.13
CA VAL A 59 9.22 -6.41 2.89
C VAL A 59 8.71 -5.41 3.91
N ARG A 60 9.01 -5.61 5.20
CA ARG A 60 8.65 -4.64 6.24
C ARG A 60 9.27 -3.27 5.98
N TYR A 61 10.56 -3.24 5.65
CA TYR A 61 11.23 -2.00 5.30
C TYR A 61 10.56 -1.32 4.09
N ALA A 62 10.27 -2.08 3.04
CA ALA A 62 9.60 -1.58 1.83
C ALA A 62 8.20 -1.02 2.13
N LEU A 63 7.38 -1.74 2.90
CA LEU A 63 6.05 -1.29 3.31
C LEU A 63 6.13 0.00 4.14
N ASN A 64 7.03 0.07 5.12
CA ASN A 64 7.22 1.30 5.90
C ASN A 64 7.55 2.50 5.00
N ARG A 65 8.42 2.32 3.99
CA ARG A 65 8.75 3.40 3.04
C ARG A 65 7.56 3.80 2.17
N LEU A 66 6.76 2.85 1.73
CA LEU A 66 5.56 3.14 0.94
C LEU A 66 4.48 3.82 1.78
N GLU A 67 4.31 3.43 3.05
CA GLU A 67 3.37 4.05 4.00
C GLU A 67 3.82 5.47 4.39
N GLU A 68 5.12 5.69 4.63
CA GLU A 68 5.71 7.03 4.83
C GLU A 68 5.40 7.95 3.65
N GLU A 69 5.44 7.41 2.43
CA GLU A 69 5.05 8.12 1.21
C GLU A 69 3.55 8.02 0.89
N GLY A 70 2.69 7.50 1.76
CA GLY A 70 1.26 7.38 1.51
C GLY A 70 0.88 6.66 0.21
N LEU A 71 1.76 5.80 -0.31
CA LEU A 71 1.57 5.05 -1.56
C LEU A 71 0.86 3.72 -1.32
N VAL A 72 0.83 3.26 -0.07
CA VAL A 72 0.06 2.11 0.35
C VAL A 72 -0.73 2.43 1.60
N GLU A 73 -1.86 1.79 1.72
CA GLU A 73 -2.67 1.73 2.92
C GLU A 73 -2.78 0.29 3.41
N SER A 74 -3.16 0.15 4.68
CA SER A 74 -3.37 -1.15 5.32
C SER A 74 -4.69 -1.22 6.04
N ARG A 75 -5.25 -2.43 6.09
CA ARG A 75 -6.45 -2.73 6.89
C ARG A 75 -6.34 -4.12 7.50
N TYR A 76 -7.09 -4.39 8.55
CA TYR A 76 -7.19 -5.74 9.10
C TYR A 76 -7.80 -6.70 8.09
N SER A 77 -7.23 -7.90 8.01
CA SER A 77 -7.72 -8.96 7.14
C SER A 77 -9.07 -9.46 7.63
N PHE A 78 -10.02 -9.63 6.71
CA PHE A 78 -11.30 -10.28 6.99
C PHE A 78 -11.15 -11.77 7.33
N LYS A 79 -10.05 -12.42 6.91
CA LYS A 79 -9.78 -13.84 7.19
C LYS A 79 -9.17 -14.07 8.57
N ASP A 80 -8.30 -13.16 9.02
CA ASP A 80 -7.68 -13.18 10.35
C ASP A 80 -7.42 -11.74 10.80
N ALA A 81 -8.25 -11.24 11.72
CA ALA A 81 -8.20 -9.85 12.18
C ALA A 81 -6.89 -9.47 12.88
N ARG A 82 -6.02 -10.42 13.22
CA ARG A 82 -4.67 -10.14 13.76
C ARG A 82 -3.67 -9.77 12.67
N LYS A 83 -3.99 -10.05 11.40
CA LYS A 83 -3.14 -9.77 10.26
C LYS A 83 -3.62 -8.50 9.55
N GLN A 84 -2.68 -7.71 9.07
CA GLN A 84 -2.95 -6.63 8.13
C GLN A 84 -2.77 -7.12 6.69
N VAL A 85 -3.51 -6.50 5.78
CA VAL A 85 -3.32 -6.60 4.33
C VAL A 85 -3.17 -5.21 3.74
N TYR A 86 -2.36 -5.12 2.69
CA TYR A 86 -1.92 -3.86 2.08
C TYR A 86 -2.51 -3.72 0.68
N PHE A 87 -2.72 -2.48 0.26
CA PHE A 87 -3.23 -2.09 -1.07
C PHE A 87 -2.64 -0.74 -1.47
N LEU A 88 -2.60 -0.47 -2.78
CA LEU A 88 -2.10 0.81 -3.30
C LEU A 88 -3.13 1.93 -3.08
N THR A 89 -2.63 3.15 -2.92
CA THR A 89 -3.43 4.36 -2.65
C THR A 89 -3.79 5.11 -3.95
N VAL A 90 -4.03 4.39 -5.06
CA VAL A 90 -4.34 4.97 -6.39
C VAL A 90 -5.77 4.73 -6.82
#